data_AF-A0A7X8IDH9-F1
#
_entry.id   AF-A0A7X8IDH9-F1
#
_cell.length_a   1.000
_cell.length_b   1.000
_cell.length_c   1.000
_cell.angle_alpha   90.00
_cell.angle_beta   90.00
_cell.angle_gamma   90.00
#
_symmetry.space_group_name_H-M   'P 1'
#
loop_
_entity.id
_entity.type
_entity.pdbx_description
1 polymer ?
#
loop_
_entity_poly.entity_id
_entity_poly.type
_entity_poly.pdbx_seq_one_letter_code
_entity_poly.pdbx_strand_id
1 'polypeptide(L)'
;MITDRRAIIISGSRSITVHSLSPEQLQNISRCERRNGTGDVLFDISQKNSDSQGRSEVVGFMRIVDPQAVEQKLKKLAQVRPAQW
;
A
#
# COMPACT_ATOMS: atom_id res chain seq x y z
N MET A 1 -3.63 4.22 -6.63
CA MET A 1 -3.48 5.69 -6.57
C MET A 1 -2.76 6.06 -5.28
N ILE A 2 -1.85 7.04 -5.30
CA ILE A 2 -1.15 7.54 -4.11
C ILE A 2 -1.42 9.04 -4.03
N THR A 3 -1.87 9.50 -2.87
CA THR A 3 -2.06 10.93 -2.58
C THR A 3 -1.08 11.40 -1.51
N ASP A 4 -1.16 12.68 -1.18
CA ASP A 4 -0.46 13.33 -0.06
C ASP A 4 -0.86 12.78 1.32
N ARG A 5 -2.05 12.15 1.42
CA ARG A 5 -2.62 11.70 2.70
C ARG A 5 -2.83 10.19 2.78
N ARG A 6 -3.04 9.50 1.66
CA ARG A 6 -3.41 8.07 1.65
C ARG A 6 -2.93 7.35 0.42
N ALA A 7 -2.71 6.04 0.56
CA ALA A 7 -2.59 5.13 -0.57
C ALA A 7 -3.93 4.43 -0.80
N ILE A 8 -4.43 4.47 -2.03
CA ILE A 8 -5.68 3.83 -2.42
C ILE A 8 -5.38 2.70 -3.40
N ILE A 9 -5.69 1.47 -3.00
CA ILE A 9 -5.63 0.28 -3.85
C ILE A 9 -7.06 -0.13 -4.17
N ILE A 10 -7.31 -0.34 -5.45
CA ILE A 10 -8.57 -0.88 -5.95
C ILE A 10 -8.23 -2.22 -6.59
N SER A 11 -8.78 -3.30 -6.05
CA SER A 11 -8.55 -4.68 -6.52
C SER A 11 -9.89 -5.37 -6.71
N GLY A 12 -9.98 -6.32 -7.64
CA GLY A 12 -11.24 -7.01 -7.87
C GLY A 12 -11.48 -7.43 -9.31
N SER A 13 -12.03 -8.63 -9.50
CA SER A 13 -12.49 -9.14 -10.79
C SER A 13 -14.02 -9.28 -10.84
N ARG A 14 -14.62 -9.85 -9.79
CA ARG A 14 -16.08 -10.02 -9.65
C ARG A 14 -16.70 -9.14 -8.55
N SER A 15 -15.91 -8.75 -7.56
CA SER A 15 -16.24 -7.76 -6.53
C SER A 15 -15.08 -6.78 -6.45
N ILE A 16 -15.38 -5.49 -6.27
CA ILE A 16 -14.38 -4.43 -6.15
C ILE A 16 -14.11 -4.20 -4.67
N THR A 17 -12.87 -4.41 -4.26
CA THR A 17 -12.35 -4.05 -2.94
C THR A 17 -11.53 -2.78 -3.05
N VAL A 18 -11.79 -1.83 -2.15
CA VAL A 18 -11.03 -0.57 -2.08
C VAL A 18 -10.34 -0.49 -0.72
N HIS A 19 -9.02 -0.54 -0.72
CA HIS A 19 -8.20 -0.30 0.48
C HIS A 19 -7.74 1.16 0.47
N SER A 20 -8.20 1.93 1.45
CA SER A 20 -7.74 3.30 1.71
C SER A 20 -6.84 3.29 2.93
N LEU A 21 -5.53 3.45 2.72
CA LEU A 21 -4.51 3.24 3.73
C LEU A 21 -3.93 4.57 4.19
N SER A 22 -3.94 4.78 5.51
CA SER A 22 -3.29 5.92 6.14
C SER A 22 -1.76 5.73 6.18
N PRO A 23 -0.99 6.82 6.40
CA PRO A 23 0.46 6.75 6.54
C PRO A 23 0.92 5.70 7.57
N GLU A 24 0.20 5.59 8.69
CA GLU A 24 0.53 4.67 9.79
C GLU A 24 0.33 3.19 9.43
N GLN A 25 -0.52 2.92 8.44
CA GLN A 25 -0.80 1.56 7.95
C GLN A 25 0.19 1.12 6.87
N LEU A 26 1.01 2.03 6.33
CA LEU A 26 2.02 1.74 5.32
C LEU A 26 3.32 1.24 5.96
N GLN A 27 3.25 0.06 6.58
CA GLN A 27 4.39 -0.61 7.20
C GLN A 27 4.89 -1.75 6.30
N ASN A 28 6.14 -2.18 6.50
CA ASN A 28 6.73 -3.34 5.82
C ASN A 28 6.64 -3.30 4.27
N ILE A 29 6.92 -2.14 3.67
CA ILE A 29 6.91 -1.97 2.21
C ILE A 29 8.02 -2.82 1.58
N SER A 30 7.63 -3.77 0.75
CA SER A 30 8.50 -4.67 0.00
C SER A 30 8.36 -4.44 -1.50
N ARG A 31 9.48 -4.52 -2.23
CA ARG A 31 9.54 -4.28 -3.68
C ARG A 31 10.09 -5.50 -4.40
N CYS A 32 9.37 -5.96 -5.42
CA CYS A 32 9.86 -6.93 -6.39
C CYS A 32 9.99 -6.25 -7.76
N GLU A 33 11.21 -6.18 -8.28
CA GLU A 33 11.49 -5.54 -9.57
C GLU A 33 12.00 -6.56 -10.58
N ARG A 34 11.48 -6.49 -11.81
CA ARG A 34 11.86 -7.35 -12.93
C ARG A 34 12.84 -6.60 -13.82
N ARG A 35 13.66 -7.35 -14.56
CA ARG A 35 14.69 -6.82 -15.48
C ARG A 35 14.16 -5.84 -16.53
N ASN A 36 12.85 -5.89 -16.84
CA ASN A 36 12.19 -4.99 -17.79
C ASN A 36 11.71 -3.66 -17.16
N GLY A 37 12.09 -3.36 -15.91
CA GLY A 37 11.70 -2.12 -15.21
C GLY A 37 10.25 -2.13 -14.68
N THR A 38 9.56 -3.27 -14.79
CA THR A 38 8.24 -3.46 -14.16
C THR A 38 8.37 -4.22 -12.87
N GLY A 39 7.41 -4.08 -11.96
CA GLY A 39 7.44 -4.80 -10.72
C GLY A 39 6.18 -4.66 -9.91
N ASP A 40 6.27 -5.15 -8.69
CA ASP A 40 5.22 -5.17 -7.71
C ASP A 40 5.73 -4.50 -6.43
N VAL A 41 4.91 -3.67 -5.80
CA VAL A 41 5.19 -3.10 -4.48
C VAL A 41 4.09 -3.57 -3.54
N LEU A 42 4.47 -4.36 -2.54
CA LEU A 42 3.59 -5.03 -1.61
C LEU A 42 3.81 -4.49 -0.19
N PHE A 43 2.78 -4.55 0.64
CA PHE A 43 2.88 -4.22 2.06
C PHE A 43 1.80 -4.95 2.84
N ASP A 44 2.11 -5.20 4.11
CA ASP A 44 1.21 -5.88 5.03
C ASP A 44 0.30 -4.85 5.69
N ILE A 45 -1.00 -5.05 5.57
CA ILE A 45 -1.97 -4.26 6.32
C ILE A 45 -2.48 -5.09 7.49
N SER A 46 -2.21 -4.61 8.72
CA SER A 46 -2.89 -5.11 9.90
C SER A 46 -4.21 -4.34 10.03
N GLN A 47 -5.33 -5.03 9.81
CA GLN A 47 -6.64 -4.42 10.04
C GLN A 47 -6.88 -4.25 11.55
N LYS A 48 -6.62 -3.05 12.07
CA LYS A 48 -6.78 -2.75 13.50
C LYS A 48 -8.25 -2.64 13.95
N ASN A 49 -9.21 -2.53 13.03
CA ASN A 49 -10.58 -2.07 13.32
C ASN A 49 -11.71 -3.07 13.00
N SER A 50 -11.43 -4.36 12.82
CA SER A 50 -12.52 -5.35 12.74
C SER A 50 -12.30 -6.44 13.76
N ASP A 51 -13.36 -6.74 14.51
CA ASP A 51 -13.52 -7.68 15.63
C ASP A 51 -13.25 -9.16 15.25
N SER A 52 -12.43 -9.37 14.22
CA SER A 52 -12.18 -10.61 13.53
C SER A 52 -10.67 -10.81 13.44
N GLN A 53 -10.11 -11.36 14.52
CA GLN A 53 -8.88 -12.16 14.57
C GLN A 53 -7.83 -11.82 13.50
N GLY A 54 -7.11 -10.71 13.68
CA GLY A 54 -5.73 -10.49 13.24
C GLY A 54 -5.31 -10.98 11.85
N ARG A 55 -6.17 -10.88 10.83
CA ARG A 55 -5.77 -11.24 9.46
C ARG A 55 -4.89 -10.14 8.90
N SER A 56 -3.59 -10.40 8.86
CA SER A 56 -2.64 -9.64 8.04
C SER A 56 -2.95 -9.93 6.57
N GLU A 57 -3.38 -8.91 5.84
CA GLU A 57 -3.59 -9.03 4.40
C GLU A 57 -2.40 -8.40 3.66
N VAL A 58 -1.87 -9.10 2.67
CA VAL A 58 -0.83 -8.55 1.78
C VAL A 58 -1.54 -7.84 0.65
N VAL A 59 -1.37 -6.52 0.57
CA VAL A 59 -1.95 -5.69 -0.49
C VAL A 59 -0.83 -4.91 -1.18
N GLY A 60 -1.05 -4.50 -2.43
CA GLY A 60 -0.01 -3.78 -3.13
C GLY A 60 -0.39 -3.26 -4.51
N PHE A 61 0.57 -2.55 -5.09
CA PHE A 61 0.55 -2.10 -6.47
C PHE A 61 1.24 -3.15 -7.34
N MET A 62 0.45 -3.86 -8.14
CA MET A 62 0.95 -4.91 -9.01
C MET A 62 1.18 -4.39 -10.43
N ARG A 63 2.17 -4.95 -11.12
CA ARG A 63 2.50 -4.68 -12.53
C ARG A 63 2.71 -3.19 -12.82
N ILE A 64 3.39 -2.50 -11.93
CA ILE A 64 3.72 -1.09 -12.10
C ILE A 64 5.02 -0.92 -12.88
N VAL A 65 5.06 0.15 -13.68
CA VAL A 65 6.29 0.64 -14.29
C VAL A 65 7.03 1.46 -13.24
N ASP A 66 8.32 1.20 -13.06
CA ASP A 66 9.17 1.83 -12.04
C ASP A 66 8.66 1.60 -10.60
N PRO A 67 8.81 0.36 -10.09
CA PRO A 67 8.43 0.05 -8.72
C PRO A 67 9.25 0.82 -7.67
N GLN A 68 10.44 1.29 -8.03
CA GLN A 68 11.31 2.07 -7.14
C GLN A 68 10.71 3.44 -6.84
N ALA A 69 10.21 4.15 -7.86
CA ALA A 69 9.56 5.44 -7.67
C ALA A 69 8.30 5.31 -6.81
N VAL A 70 7.54 4.22 -6.98
CA VAL A 70 6.34 3.95 -6.16
C VAL A 70 6.69 3.66 -4.71
N GLU A 71 7.70 2.82 -4.47
CA GLU A 71 8.20 2.55 -3.12
C GLU A 71 8.63 3.85 -2.41
N GLN A 72 9.39 4.71 -3.08
CA GLN A 72 9.84 5.98 -2.51
C GLN A 72 8.66 6.91 -2.17
N LYS A 73 7.63 6.97 -3.04
CA LYS A 73 6.42 7.74 -2.76
C LYS A 73 5.69 7.21 -1.53
N LEU A 74 5.57 5.90 -1.39
CA LEU A 74 4.93 5.29 -0.22
C LEU A 74 5.74 5.49 1.07
N LYS A 75 7.07 5.39 1.00
CA LYS A 75 7.96 5.69 2.14
C LYS A 75 7.87 7.16 2.56
N LYS A 76 7.77 8.08 1.60
CA LYS A 76 7.54 9.51 1.89
C LYS A 76 6.18 9.71 2.55
N LEU A 77 5.14 9.08 2.02
CA LEU A 77 3.79 9.14 2.58
C LEU A 77 3.75 8.58 4.01
N ALA A 78 4.40 7.45 4.28
CA ALA A 78 4.46 6.84 5.62
C ALA A 78 5.17 7.73 6.66
N GLN A 79 6.08 8.61 6.22
CA GLN A 79 6.75 9.58 7.10
C GLN A 79 5.89 10.81 7.39
N VAL A 80 4.82 11.04 6.62
CA VAL A 80 3.84 12.10 6.93
C VAL A 80 3.04 11.63 8.14
N ARG A 81 3.54 11.94 9.34
CA ARG A 81 2.76 11.79 10.57
C ARG A 81 1.48 12.61 10.40
N PRO A 82 0.28 12.02 10.55
CA PRO A 82 -0.92 12.84 10.62
C PRO A 82 -0.75 13.79 11.81
N ALA A 83 -0.98 15.08 11.58
CA ALA A 83 -1.11 16.05 12.66
C ALA A 83 -2.20 15.52 13.60
N GLN A 84 -1.84 15.24 14.85
CA GLN A 84 -2.82 14.94 15.90
C GLN A 84 -3.71 16.19 16.02
N TRP A 85 -4.98 16.06 15.68
CA TRP A 85 -6.02 17.04 15.96
C TRP A 85 -7.00 16.44 16.95
#